data_AF-A0A382I5Z6-F1
#
_entry.id   AF-A0A382I5Z6-F1
#
_cell.length_a   1.000
_cell.length_b   1.000
_cell.length_c   1.000
_cell.angle_alpha   90.00
_cell.angle_beta   90.00
_cell.angle_gamma   90.00
#
_symmetry.space_group_name_H-M   'P 1'
#
loop_
_entity.id
_entity.type
_entity.pdbx_description
1 polymer ?
#
loop_
_entity_poly.entity_id
_entity_poly.type
_entity_poly.pdbx_seq_one_letter_code
_entity_poly.pdbx_strand_id
1 'polypeptide(L)'
;MKRAAVHIARLLCAGFIIGVGMVSADTVVFTKPDSADWTLPENQDRITNNVWITRTHIQSIFNIAQEDGYSGNNGSPVGTLWADTTTAAADSASYTNFVAMHGGGPQSLIGDTVSLYLPQDGFYFDVTFLTYSGGNTGGGFSYSRTSIALGADKNEIPAGFSSLSGNYPNPFNPATTIRFSVERHSNTSLRIFDITGRLVKTLIDEHRTPGEHEIAWHAGHLPSGTYFVQMKSGDFVKTRKMVLLK
;
A
#
# COMPACT_ATOMS: atom_id res chain seq x y z
N MET A 1 -24.27 35.78 7.58
CA MET A 1 -23.98 34.44 7.04
C MET A 1 -22.70 33.94 7.69
N LYS A 2 -22.84 33.11 8.74
CA LYS A 2 -21.74 32.71 9.64
C LYS A 2 -21.00 31.51 9.06
N ARG A 3 -19.67 31.61 8.95
CA ARG A 3 -18.77 30.50 8.63
C ARG A 3 -18.64 29.62 9.88
N ALA A 4 -18.97 28.33 9.75
CA ALA A 4 -18.72 27.33 10.78
C ALA A 4 -17.29 26.80 10.61
N ALA A 5 -16.43 27.08 11.58
CA ALA A 5 -15.12 26.46 11.69
C ALA A 5 -15.28 25.05 12.29
N VAL A 6 -14.84 24.03 11.57
CA VAL A 6 -14.77 22.66 12.09
C VAL A 6 -13.57 22.59 13.04
N HIS A 7 -13.85 22.45 14.33
CA HIS A 7 -12.85 22.19 15.37
C HIS A 7 -12.50 20.70 15.35
N ILE A 8 -11.23 20.38 15.10
CA ILE A 8 -10.67 19.05 15.35
C ILE A 8 -10.51 18.90 16.86
N ALA A 9 -11.45 18.21 17.50
CA ALA A 9 -11.36 17.87 18.91
C ALA A 9 -10.36 16.71 19.09
N ARG A 10 -9.16 17.00 19.61
CA ARG A 10 -8.26 15.99 20.17
C ARG A 10 -8.78 15.59 21.54
N LEU A 11 -9.41 14.43 21.65
CA LEU A 11 -9.80 13.85 22.93
C LEU A 11 -8.57 13.13 23.53
N LEU A 12 -7.88 13.78 24.47
CA LEU A 12 -6.87 13.13 25.32
C LEU A 12 -7.61 12.46 26.48
N CYS A 13 -7.79 11.14 26.40
CA CYS A 13 -8.33 10.35 27.49
C CYS A 13 -7.18 9.93 28.42
N ALA A 14 -7.12 10.49 29.63
CA ALA A 14 -6.14 10.12 30.65
C ALA A 14 -6.60 8.82 31.35
N GLY A 15 -5.96 7.69 31.02
CA GLY A 15 -6.15 6.39 31.66
C GLY A 15 -5.11 6.14 32.76
N PHE A 16 -5.61 5.74 33.93
CA PHE A 16 -4.89 5.46 35.18
C PHE A 16 -3.99 4.20 35.05
N ILE A 17 -2.76 4.27 35.55
CA ILE A 17 -1.73 3.21 35.43
C ILE A 17 -1.98 2.09 36.45
N ILE A 18 -2.20 0.86 35.98
CA ILE A 18 -1.87 -0.37 36.71
C ILE A 18 -1.28 -1.39 35.71
N GLY A 19 0.01 -1.69 35.89
CA GLY A 19 0.71 -2.96 35.55
C GLY A 19 0.52 -3.60 34.16
N VAL A 20 1.64 -3.72 33.44
CA VAL A 20 1.84 -4.20 32.06
C VAL A 20 1.68 -3.07 31.05
N GLY A 21 2.80 -2.67 30.43
CA GLY A 21 2.92 -1.51 29.56
C GLY A 21 1.95 -1.56 28.38
N MET A 22 0.80 -0.92 28.55
CA MET A 22 -0.12 -0.65 27.46
C MET A 22 0.50 0.49 26.65
N VAL A 23 1.16 0.12 25.55
CA VAL A 23 1.70 1.07 24.58
C VAL A 23 0.49 1.85 24.03
N SER A 24 0.55 3.19 24.09
CA SER A 24 -0.47 4.08 23.53
C SER A 24 -0.75 3.68 22.08
N ALA A 25 -1.94 3.15 21.81
CA ALA A 25 -2.37 2.80 20.48
C ALA A 25 -3.13 4.00 19.91
N ASP A 26 -2.55 4.69 18.92
CA ASP A 26 -3.16 5.86 18.32
C ASP A 26 -4.27 5.41 17.35
N THR A 27 -5.52 5.75 17.68
CA THR A 27 -6.67 5.50 16.82
C THR A 27 -7.01 6.73 15.98
N VAL A 28 -7.16 6.52 14.68
CA VAL A 28 -7.62 7.53 13.71
C VAL A 28 -8.94 7.06 13.12
N VAL A 29 -9.95 7.94 13.08
CA VAL A 29 -11.18 7.73 12.34
C VAL A 29 -11.13 8.54 11.06
N PHE A 30 -11.31 7.88 9.92
CA PHE A 30 -11.38 8.52 8.62
C PHE A 30 -12.77 8.34 8.02
N THR A 31 -13.28 9.41 7.42
CA THR A 31 -14.57 9.41 6.71
C THR A 31 -14.44 10.20 5.42
N LYS A 32 -14.85 9.57 4.32
CA LYS A 32 -15.11 10.25 3.05
C LYS A 32 -16.62 10.18 2.77
N PRO A 33 -17.31 11.32 2.59
CA PRO A 33 -18.72 11.32 2.19
C PRO A 33 -18.95 10.79 0.77
N ASP A 34 -20.19 10.33 0.51
CA ASP A 34 -20.66 10.06 -0.84
C ASP A 34 -20.53 11.31 -1.73
N SER A 35 -20.17 11.09 -3.00
CA SER A 35 -19.98 12.14 -4.02
C SER A 35 -18.88 13.17 -3.72
N ALA A 36 -18.15 13.05 -2.61
CA ALA A 36 -16.99 13.90 -2.34
C ALA A 36 -15.86 13.65 -3.35
N ASP A 37 -15.16 14.72 -3.74
CA ASP A 37 -14.02 14.67 -4.66
C ASP A 37 -12.84 13.94 -4.01
N TRP A 38 -12.55 12.73 -4.48
CA TRP A 38 -11.51 11.86 -3.94
C TRP A 38 -10.08 12.36 -4.21
N THR A 39 -9.90 13.34 -5.10
CA THR A 39 -8.59 13.92 -5.41
C THR A 39 -8.14 14.95 -4.38
N LEU A 40 -9.06 15.45 -3.54
CA LEU A 40 -8.75 16.41 -2.48
C LEU A 40 -8.14 15.72 -1.24
N PRO A 41 -7.12 16.31 -0.60
CA PRO A 41 -6.42 15.72 0.55
C PRO A 41 -7.32 15.33 1.72
N GLU A 42 -8.37 16.09 2.00
CA GLU A 42 -9.34 15.81 3.07
C GLU A 42 -10.15 14.51 2.85
N ASN A 43 -10.23 14.04 1.60
CA ASN A 43 -10.92 12.82 1.22
C ASN A 43 -9.94 11.65 1.01
N GLN A 44 -8.74 11.73 1.58
CA GLN A 44 -7.68 10.73 1.51
C GLN A 44 -7.13 10.48 2.93
N ASP A 45 -7.17 9.23 3.40
CA ASP A 45 -6.44 8.88 4.62
C ASP A 45 -4.96 8.67 4.27
N ARG A 46 -4.13 9.66 4.60
CA ARG A 46 -2.69 9.64 4.33
C ARG A 46 -1.97 8.95 5.49
N ILE A 47 -1.93 7.62 5.45
CA ILE A 47 -1.37 6.78 6.51
C ILE A 47 0.15 6.94 6.57
N THR A 48 0.82 6.85 5.41
CA THR A 48 2.27 7.11 5.27
C THR A 48 2.55 7.94 4.02
N ASN A 49 3.82 8.24 3.73
CA ASN A 49 4.20 8.95 2.51
C ASN A 49 3.81 8.20 1.23
N ASN A 50 3.63 6.88 1.30
CA ASN A 50 3.37 6.03 0.14
C ASN A 50 2.01 5.34 0.19
N VAL A 51 1.19 5.53 1.23
CA VAL A 51 -0.12 4.86 1.39
C VAL A 51 -1.20 5.87 1.74
N TRP A 52 -1.94 6.32 0.72
CA TRP A 52 -3.06 7.27 0.82
C TRP A 52 -4.36 6.60 0.37
N ILE A 53 -5.20 6.20 1.32
CA ILE A 53 -6.41 5.43 1.04
C ILE A 53 -7.56 6.36 0.66
N THR A 54 -8.16 6.11 -0.51
CA THR A 54 -9.41 6.74 -0.95
C THR A 54 -10.17 5.80 -1.88
N ARG A 55 -11.31 6.24 -2.41
CA ARG A 55 -12.05 5.53 -3.46
C ARG A 55 -12.82 6.51 -4.34
N THR A 56 -13.07 6.09 -5.58
CA THR A 56 -13.99 6.80 -6.50
C THR A 56 -15.44 6.56 -6.10
N HIS A 57 -16.39 7.12 -6.85
CA HIS A 57 -17.82 7.00 -6.54
C HIS A 57 -18.40 5.58 -6.67
N ILE A 58 -17.74 4.68 -7.40
CA ILE A 58 -18.31 3.37 -7.77
C ILE A 58 -17.37 2.20 -7.54
N GLN A 59 -16.06 2.44 -7.38
CA GLN A 59 -15.06 1.38 -7.23
C GLN A 59 -14.63 1.21 -5.77
N SER A 60 -13.86 0.17 -5.49
CA SER A 60 -13.33 -0.09 -4.15
C SER A 60 -12.20 0.89 -3.78
N ILE A 61 -11.62 0.72 -2.60
CA ILE A 61 -10.50 1.53 -2.13
C ILE A 61 -9.23 1.27 -2.95
N PHE A 62 -8.44 2.32 -3.12
CA PHE A 62 -7.14 2.28 -3.76
C PHE A 62 -6.19 3.27 -3.10
N ASN A 63 -4.90 3.11 -3.37
CA ASN A 63 -3.84 3.95 -2.87
C ASN A 63 -3.49 5.05 -3.88
N ILE A 64 -4.08 6.23 -3.73
CA ILE A 64 -3.89 7.34 -4.69
C ILE A 64 -2.45 7.90 -4.72
N ALA A 65 -1.61 7.58 -3.72
CA ALA A 65 -0.18 7.94 -3.76
C ALA A 65 0.58 7.18 -4.85
N GLN A 66 0.07 6.02 -5.29
CA GLN A 66 0.75 5.12 -6.22
C GLN A 66 -0.13 4.64 -7.39
N GLU A 67 -1.42 4.96 -7.37
CA GLU A 67 -2.42 4.47 -8.31
C GLU A 67 -3.31 5.63 -8.81
N ASP A 68 -3.65 5.64 -10.10
CA ASP A 68 -4.59 6.61 -10.68
C ASP A 68 -6.08 6.25 -10.44
N GLY A 69 -6.33 5.07 -9.86
CA GLY A 69 -7.67 4.53 -9.60
C GLY A 69 -7.64 3.08 -9.14
N TYR A 70 -8.80 2.51 -8.82
CA TYR A 70 -8.91 1.11 -8.41
C TYR A 70 -8.64 0.15 -9.57
N SER A 71 -7.79 -0.85 -9.33
CA SER A 71 -7.34 -1.83 -10.32
C SER A 71 -7.74 -3.27 -10.02
N GLY A 72 -8.65 -3.50 -9.06
CA GLY A 72 -9.20 -4.83 -8.82
C GLY A 72 -8.17 -5.85 -8.35
N ASN A 73 -8.17 -6.99 -9.03
CA ASN A 73 -7.29 -8.13 -8.75
C ASN A 73 -5.79 -7.82 -8.91
N ASN A 74 -5.42 -6.64 -9.43
CA ASN A 74 -4.04 -6.17 -9.48
C ASN A 74 -3.51 -5.64 -8.13
N GLY A 75 -4.25 -5.86 -7.03
CA GLY A 75 -3.77 -5.63 -5.67
C GLY A 75 -3.96 -4.20 -5.17
N SER A 76 -5.03 -3.51 -5.58
CA SER A 76 -5.44 -2.26 -4.93
C SER A 76 -6.00 -2.53 -3.53
N PRO A 77 -5.64 -1.74 -2.50
CA PRO A 77 -4.67 -0.64 -2.52
C PRO A 77 -3.22 -1.12 -2.60
N VAL A 78 -2.44 -0.58 -3.55
CA VAL A 78 -1.02 -0.94 -3.71
C VAL A 78 -0.23 -0.59 -2.44
N GLY A 79 0.70 -1.47 -2.05
CA GLY A 79 1.54 -1.27 -0.85
C GLY A 79 0.84 -1.62 0.45
N THR A 80 -0.32 -2.28 0.40
CA THR A 80 -1.08 -2.73 1.58
C THR A 80 -1.37 -4.22 1.51
N LEU A 81 -1.22 -4.91 2.64
CA LEU A 81 -1.66 -6.29 2.82
C LEU A 81 -2.71 -6.35 3.93
N TRP A 82 -3.65 -7.25 3.79
CA TRP A 82 -4.83 -7.33 4.64
C TRP A 82 -5.09 -8.75 5.11
N ALA A 83 -5.39 -8.92 6.39
CA ALA A 83 -5.88 -10.19 6.96
C ALA A 83 -7.29 -9.98 7.51
N ASP A 84 -8.18 -10.95 7.33
CA ASP A 84 -9.58 -10.93 7.76
C ASP A 84 -9.76 -11.15 9.28
N THR A 85 -8.71 -10.86 10.05
CA THR A 85 -8.66 -11.00 11.50
C THR A 85 -7.77 -9.90 12.09
N THR A 86 -7.80 -9.73 13.41
CA THR A 86 -6.95 -8.74 14.11
C THR A 86 -5.46 -9.01 13.91
N THR A 87 -4.62 -7.98 14.01
CA THR A 87 -3.15 -8.10 13.97
C THR A 87 -2.62 -9.11 14.99
N ALA A 88 -3.26 -9.19 16.17
CA ALA A 88 -2.88 -10.13 17.22
C ALA A 88 -3.07 -11.58 16.79
N ALA A 89 -4.17 -11.88 16.11
CA ALA A 89 -4.54 -13.23 15.66
C ALA A 89 -3.96 -13.60 14.28
N ALA A 90 -3.57 -12.61 13.48
CA ALA A 90 -2.98 -12.85 12.17
C ALA A 90 -1.57 -13.46 12.27
N ASP A 91 -1.29 -14.37 11.34
CA ASP A 91 0.04 -14.90 11.02
C ASP A 91 0.50 -14.42 9.63
N SER A 92 1.70 -14.83 9.22
CA SER A 92 2.31 -14.44 7.94
C SER A 92 1.51 -14.91 6.72
N ALA A 93 0.77 -16.02 6.82
CA ALA A 93 -0.05 -16.58 5.74
C ALA A 93 -1.44 -15.94 5.63
N SER A 94 -1.88 -15.27 6.70
CA SER A 94 -3.19 -14.60 6.77
C SER A 94 -3.28 -13.38 5.85
N TYR A 95 -2.15 -12.74 5.55
CA TYR A 95 -2.13 -11.49 4.80
C TYR A 95 -2.25 -11.73 3.30
N THR A 96 -3.35 -11.23 2.73
CA THR A 96 -3.61 -11.23 1.29
C THR A 96 -3.78 -9.80 0.75
N ASN A 97 -4.11 -9.63 -0.54
CA ASN A 97 -4.54 -8.32 -1.04
C ASN A 97 -5.97 -8.04 -0.57
N PHE A 98 -6.37 -6.77 -0.54
CA PHE A 98 -7.67 -6.37 0.00
C PHE A 98 -8.86 -7.12 -0.63
N VAL A 99 -8.82 -7.36 -1.94
CA VAL A 99 -9.89 -8.05 -2.68
C VAL A 99 -9.99 -9.52 -2.29
N ALA A 100 -8.85 -10.21 -2.22
CA ALA A 100 -8.78 -11.60 -1.81
C ALA A 100 -9.24 -11.78 -0.36
N MET A 101 -8.83 -10.86 0.52
CA MET A 101 -9.16 -10.89 1.94
C MET A 101 -10.68 -10.81 2.16
N HIS A 102 -11.40 -9.92 1.47
CA HIS A 102 -12.84 -9.78 1.73
C HIS A 102 -13.70 -10.81 0.97
N GLY A 103 -13.18 -11.46 -0.08
CA GLY A 103 -13.83 -12.57 -0.80
C GLY A 103 -15.14 -12.25 -1.56
N GLY A 104 -15.79 -11.13 -1.29
CA GLY A 104 -17.00 -10.66 -1.99
C GLY A 104 -16.96 -9.15 -2.26
N GLY A 105 -17.31 -8.35 -1.25
CA GLY A 105 -17.25 -6.89 -1.34
C GLY A 105 -17.02 -6.25 0.02
N PRO A 106 -16.45 -5.03 0.07
CA PRO A 106 -16.02 -4.43 1.33
C PRO A 106 -17.15 -4.15 2.34
N GLN A 107 -18.41 -4.15 1.89
CA GLN A 107 -19.56 -4.06 2.81
C GLN A 107 -19.64 -5.23 3.80
N SER A 108 -19.06 -6.39 3.48
CA SER A 108 -19.01 -7.52 4.42
C SER A 108 -18.10 -7.26 5.61
N LEU A 109 -17.20 -6.27 5.53
CA LEU A 109 -16.25 -5.93 6.59
C LEU A 109 -16.83 -4.98 7.63
N ILE A 110 -18.05 -4.46 7.40
CA ILE A 110 -18.64 -3.45 8.29
C ILE A 110 -18.89 -4.07 9.66
N GLY A 111 -18.25 -3.48 10.68
CA GLY A 111 -18.30 -3.95 12.07
C GLY A 111 -17.21 -4.95 12.44
N ASP A 112 -16.57 -5.58 11.44
CA ASP A 112 -15.46 -6.50 11.66
C ASP A 112 -14.13 -5.73 11.77
N THR A 113 -13.21 -6.28 12.55
CA THR A 113 -11.84 -5.76 12.66
C THR A 113 -10.88 -6.64 11.88
N VAL A 114 -10.24 -6.04 10.89
CA VAL A 114 -9.24 -6.65 10.01
C VAL A 114 -7.87 -6.05 10.28
N SER A 115 -6.81 -6.77 9.93
CA SER A 115 -5.44 -6.27 10.07
C SER A 115 -4.97 -5.67 8.75
N LEU A 116 -4.42 -4.47 8.81
CA LEU A 116 -3.71 -3.81 7.73
C LEU A 116 -2.20 -3.81 8.04
N TYR A 117 -1.42 -4.42 7.16
CA TYR A 117 0.03 -4.36 7.18
C TYR A 117 0.57 -3.51 6.03
N LEU A 118 1.52 -2.63 6.33
CA LEU A 118 2.24 -1.80 5.37
C LEU A 118 3.68 -2.32 5.24
N PRO A 119 4.00 -3.19 4.26
CA PRO A 119 5.30 -3.88 4.21
C PRO A 119 6.49 -2.95 4.09
N GLN A 120 6.32 -1.84 3.36
CA GLN A 120 7.40 -0.86 3.16
C GLN A 120 7.79 -0.13 4.44
N ASP A 121 6.81 0.14 5.30
CA ASP A 121 6.98 0.92 6.52
C ASP A 121 7.11 0.04 7.77
N GLY A 122 6.75 -1.25 7.68
CA GLY A 122 6.74 -2.19 8.80
C GLY A 122 5.62 -1.93 9.81
N PHE A 123 4.57 -1.21 9.43
CA PHE A 123 3.48 -0.82 10.32
C PHE A 123 2.28 -1.74 10.23
N TYR A 124 1.66 -1.99 11.39
CA TYR A 124 0.42 -2.74 11.52
C TYR A 124 -0.67 -1.86 12.09
N PHE A 125 -1.89 -2.08 11.62
CA PHE A 125 -3.08 -1.42 12.11
C PHE A 125 -4.23 -2.42 12.22
N ASP A 126 -4.96 -2.37 13.33
CA ASP A 126 -6.30 -2.95 13.36
C ASP A 126 -7.27 -1.93 12.76
N VAL A 127 -8.03 -2.34 11.74
CA VAL A 127 -8.96 -1.51 10.98
C VAL A 127 -10.37 -2.05 11.14
N THR A 128 -11.29 -1.22 11.61
CA THR A 128 -12.72 -1.53 11.70
C THR A 128 -13.47 -0.68 10.70
N PHE A 129 -14.08 -1.29 9.68
CA PHE A 129 -14.91 -0.57 8.73
C PHE A 129 -16.23 -0.18 9.39
N LEU A 130 -16.57 1.11 9.35
CA LEU A 130 -17.76 1.66 10.00
C LEU A 130 -18.89 1.84 8.99
N THR A 131 -18.56 2.34 7.80
CA THR A 131 -19.51 2.46 6.69
C THR A 131 -18.82 2.17 5.37
N TYR A 132 -19.57 1.61 4.42
CA TYR A 132 -19.09 1.41 3.07
C TYR A 132 -20.26 1.47 2.10
N SER A 133 -20.38 2.57 1.33
CA SER A 133 -21.52 2.74 0.43
C SER A 133 -21.38 1.82 -0.80
N GLY A 134 -22.49 1.16 -1.13
CA GLY A 134 -22.62 0.23 -2.26
C GLY A 134 -23.60 0.74 -3.30
N GLY A 135 -23.56 0.19 -4.52
CA GLY A 135 -24.61 0.42 -5.53
C GLY A 135 -24.67 1.84 -6.12
N ASN A 136 -23.57 2.35 -6.69
CA ASN A 136 -23.51 3.68 -7.36
C ASN A 136 -23.99 4.87 -6.50
N THR A 137 -23.95 4.75 -5.18
CA THR A 137 -24.47 5.75 -4.23
C THR A 137 -23.50 6.88 -3.91
N GLY A 138 -22.31 6.91 -4.53
CA GLY A 138 -21.36 8.02 -4.40
C GLY A 138 -20.01 7.67 -3.76
N GLY A 139 -19.80 6.43 -3.34
CA GLY A 139 -18.51 5.89 -2.91
C GLY A 139 -18.00 6.46 -1.57
N GLY A 140 -18.92 6.83 -0.69
CA GLY A 140 -18.65 7.13 0.70
C GLY A 140 -18.18 5.89 1.48
N PHE A 141 -17.30 6.12 2.44
CA PHE A 141 -16.84 5.08 3.36
C PHE A 141 -16.22 5.71 4.60
N SER A 142 -16.15 4.93 5.67
CA SER A 142 -15.42 5.29 6.88
C SER A 142 -14.86 4.06 7.58
N TYR A 143 -13.75 4.24 8.27
CA TYR A 143 -13.17 3.24 9.15
C TYR A 143 -12.45 3.91 10.32
N SER A 144 -12.26 3.16 11.40
CA SER A 144 -11.24 3.47 12.40
C SER A 144 -10.03 2.59 12.18
N ARG A 145 -8.83 3.13 12.35
CA ARG A 145 -7.57 2.36 12.38
C ARG A 145 -6.81 2.65 13.65
N THR A 146 -6.29 1.62 14.29
CA THR A 146 -5.50 1.71 15.52
C THR A 146 -4.12 1.16 15.27
N SER A 147 -3.07 1.95 15.51
CA SER A 147 -1.68 1.49 15.33
C SER A 147 -1.34 0.39 16.32
N ILE A 148 -0.79 -0.72 15.83
CA ILE A 148 -0.36 -1.85 16.67
C ILE A 148 1.16 -1.89 16.71
N ALA A 149 1.72 -1.69 17.90
CA ALA A 149 3.14 -1.92 18.16
C ALA A 149 3.37 -3.41 18.42
N LEU A 150 3.89 -4.14 17.44
CA LEU A 150 4.31 -5.51 17.65
C LEU A 150 5.55 -5.55 18.54
N GLY A 151 5.49 -6.32 19.62
CA GLY A 151 6.67 -6.66 20.41
C GLY A 151 7.71 -7.39 19.55
N ALA A 152 8.98 -7.31 19.92
CA ALA A 152 10.15 -7.79 19.16
C ALA A 152 10.11 -9.28 18.74
N ASP A 153 9.12 -10.05 19.20
CA ASP A 153 8.98 -11.49 18.97
C ASP A 153 8.11 -11.86 17.74
N LYS A 154 7.34 -10.93 17.16
CA LYS A 154 6.64 -11.16 15.86
C LYS A 154 7.51 -10.74 14.67
N ASN A 155 8.67 -11.37 14.54
CA ASN A 155 9.66 -11.09 13.46
C ASN A 155 9.36 -11.82 12.14
N GLU A 156 8.18 -12.43 12.00
CA GLU A 156 7.69 -12.92 10.72
C GLU A 156 7.04 -11.78 9.97
N ILE A 157 7.86 -11.00 9.26
CA ILE A 157 7.36 -10.17 8.17
C ILE A 157 6.53 -11.09 7.27
N PRO A 158 5.22 -10.86 7.09
CA PRO A 158 4.39 -11.65 6.20
C PRO A 158 5.10 -11.82 4.86
N ALA A 159 5.09 -13.03 4.30
CA ALA A 159 5.64 -13.30 2.98
C ALA A 159 4.87 -12.44 1.96
N GLY A 160 5.37 -11.22 1.77
CA GLY A 160 4.60 -10.12 1.20
C GLY A 160 4.34 -10.34 -0.28
N PHE A 161 3.32 -9.70 -0.82
CA PHE A 161 3.01 -9.79 -2.24
C PHE A 161 4.20 -9.39 -3.08
N SER A 162 4.34 -10.00 -4.26
CA SER A 162 5.37 -9.56 -5.20
C SER A 162 5.05 -8.11 -5.57
N SER A 163 6.00 -7.20 -5.43
CA SER A 163 5.78 -5.78 -5.65
C SER A 163 7.00 -5.15 -6.32
N LEU A 164 6.77 -4.10 -7.10
CA LEU A 164 7.82 -3.27 -7.66
C LEU A 164 7.57 -1.85 -7.15
N SER A 165 8.45 -1.36 -6.28
CA SER A 165 8.30 -0.09 -5.54
C SER A 165 8.87 1.10 -6.30
N GLY A 166 9.65 0.86 -7.37
CA GLY A 166 10.23 1.88 -8.23
C GLY A 166 11.71 2.08 -7.99
N ASN A 167 12.24 3.19 -8.50
CA ASN A 167 13.65 3.49 -8.47
C ASN A 167 13.90 4.80 -7.70
N TYR A 168 14.97 4.87 -6.90
CA TYR A 168 15.42 6.08 -6.24
C TYR A 168 16.93 6.29 -6.49
N PRO A 169 17.37 7.53 -6.83
CA PRO A 169 16.55 8.69 -7.17
C PRO A 169 15.73 8.48 -8.46
N ASN A 170 14.66 9.26 -8.67
CA ASN A 170 13.94 9.36 -9.95
C ASN A 170 13.39 10.79 -10.10
N PRO A 171 13.89 11.61 -11.05
CA PRO A 171 14.90 11.29 -12.06
C PRO A 171 16.29 10.94 -11.48
N PHE A 172 17.11 10.19 -12.23
CA PHE A 172 18.44 9.73 -11.78
C PHE A 172 19.57 10.12 -12.74
N ASN A 173 20.81 10.19 -12.23
CA ASN A 173 22.02 10.46 -13.02
C ASN A 173 23.29 9.88 -12.35
N PRO A 174 24.07 9.00 -13.02
CA PRO A 174 23.64 8.01 -13.99
C PRO A 174 23.13 6.71 -13.31
N ALA A 175 23.05 6.69 -11.98
CA ALA A 175 22.75 5.49 -11.18
C ALA A 175 21.45 5.63 -10.38
N THR A 176 20.74 4.52 -10.21
CA THR A 176 19.56 4.42 -9.34
C THR A 176 19.46 3.05 -8.70
N THR A 177 18.81 2.95 -7.55
CA THR A 177 18.45 1.69 -6.90
C THR A 177 16.98 1.39 -7.14
N ILE A 178 16.70 0.19 -7.65
CA ILE A 178 15.34 -0.32 -7.86
C ILE A 178 14.99 -1.25 -6.70
N ARG A 179 13.84 -1.02 -6.07
CA ARG A 179 13.33 -1.80 -4.93
C ARG A 179 12.14 -2.64 -5.34
N PHE A 180 12.14 -3.91 -4.94
CA PHE A 180 11.07 -4.85 -5.25
C PHE A 180 11.00 -5.97 -4.21
N SER A 181 9.82 -6.58 -4.05
CA SER A 181 9.58 -7.70 -3.16
C SER A 181 9.17 -8.93 -3.95
N VAL A 182 9.56 -10.12 -3.48
CA VAL A 182 9.16 -11.41 -4.03
C VAL A 182 8.35 -12.14 -2.97
N GLU A 183 7.18 -12.66 -3.35
CA GLU A 183 6.23 -13.31 -2.42
C GLU A 183 6.58 -14.75 -2.09
N ARG A 184 6.88 -15.51 -3.14
CA ARG A 184 7.17 -16.92 -3.06
C ARG A 184 8.37 -17.23 -3.92
N HIS A 185 9.05 -18.33 -3.61
CA HIS A 185 10.11 -18.85 -4.47
C HIS A 185 9.60 -18.95 -5.91
N SER A 186 10.16 -18.12 -6.79
CA SER A 186 9.72 -18.01 -8.16
C SER A 186 10.85 -17.51 -9.06
N ASN A 187 10.79 -17.86 -10.34
CA ASN A 187 11.68 -17.28 -11.32
C ASN A 187 11.27 -15.82 -11.54
N THR A 188 12.11 -14.91 -11.06
CA THR A 188 11.88 -13.47 -11.09
C THR A 188 12.75 -12.85 -12.16
N SER A 189 12.15 -12.03 -13.02
CA SER A 189 12.88 -11.23 -13.99
C SER A 189 12.63 -9.74 -13.76
N LEU A 190 13.70 -8.95 -13.87
CA LEU A 190 13.67 -7.49 -13.81
C LEU A 190 14.34 -6.96 -15.07
N ARG A 191 13.55 -6.35 -15.95
CA ARG A 191 13.96 -5.95 -17.30
C ARG A 191 13.70 -4.47 -17.53
N ILE A 192 14.63 -3.80 -18.21
CA ILE A 192 14.57 -2.39 -18.57
C ILE A 192 14.26 -2.26 -20.05
N PHE A 193 13.29 -1.43 -20.38
CA PHE A 193 12.85 -1.11 -21.74
C PHE A 193 12.99 0.39 -22.01
N ASP A 194 13.27 0.76 -23.26
CA ASP A 194 13.18 2.15 -23.71
C ASP A 194 11.74 2.53 -24.06
N ILE A 195 11.52 3.79 -24.46
CA ILE A 195 10.19 4.32 -24.77
C ILE A 195 9.51 3.64 -25.96
N THR A 196 10.25 2.95 -26.84
CA THR A 196 9.68 2.19 -27.95
C THR A 196 9.35 0.75 -27.57
N GLY A 197 9.59 0.36 -26.33
CA GLY A 197 9.38 -1.00 -25.82
C GLY A 197 10.51 -1.95 -26.15
N ARG A 198 11.66 -1.47 -26.65
CA ARG A 198 12.81 -2.33 -26.91
C ARG A 198 13.53 -2.65 -25.60
N LEU A 199 13.86 -3.93 -25.40
CA LEU A 199 14.64 -4.39 -24.25
C LEU A 199 16.05 -3.77 -24.29
N VAL A 200 16.38 -3.01 -23.25
CA VAL A 200 17.68 -2.35 -23.08
C VAL A 200 18.60 -3.20 -22.23
N LYS A 201 18.09 -3.75 -21.12
CA LYS A 201 18.89 -4.51 -20.16
C LYS A 201 18.02 -5.47 -19.36
N THR A 202 18.51 -6.68 -19.16
CA THR A 202 18.02 -7.57 -18.10
C THR A 202 18.91 -7.39 -16.88
N LEU A 203 18.31 -7.00 -15.75
CA LEU A 203 18.99 -6.84 -14.47
C LEU A 203 18.96 -8.13 -13.65
N ILE A 204 17.85 -8.86 -13.72
CA ILE A 204 17.62 -10.12 -13.01
C ILE A 204 16.86 -11.06 -13.95
N ASP A 205 17.20 -12.34 -13.95
CA ASP A 205 16.44 -13.42 -14.57
C ASP A 205 16.80 -14.76 -13.90
N GLU A 206 16.39 -14.91 -12.65
CA GLU A 206 16.75 -16.07 -11.82
C GLU A 206 15.73 -16.36 -10.71
N HIS A 207 15.91 -17.48 -10.02
CA HIS A 207 15.10 -17.82 -8.85
C HIS A 207 15.42 -16.89 -7.69
N ARG A 208 14.40 -16.25 -7.13
CA ARG A 208 14.51 -15.39 -5.94
C ARG A 208 13.77 -15.98 -4.76
N THR A 209 14.34 -15.80 -3.58
CA THR A 209 13.69 -16.15 -2.32
C THR A 209 12.66 -15.08 -1.96
N PRO A 210 11.64 -15.43 -1.16
CA PRO A 210 10.73 -14.45 -0.59
C PRO A 210 11.47 -13.32 0.14
N GLY A 211 10.92 -12.11 0.09
CA GLY A 211 11.44 -10.94 0.80
C GLY A 211 11.71 -9.73 -0.09
N GLU A 212 12.24 -8.67 0.55
CA GLU A 212 12.64 -7.42 -0.11
C GLU A 212 14.02 -7.56 -0.77
N HIS A 213 14.15 -6.97 -1.95
CA HIS A 213 15.36 -6.96 -2.76
C HIS A 213 15.62 -5.56 -3.30
N GLU A 214 16.90 -5.24 -3.42
CA GLU A 214 17.36 -4.01 -4.06
C GLU A 214 18.39 -4.34 -5.15
N ILE A 215 18.36 -3.59 -6.24
CA ILE A 215 19.37 -3.70 -7.28
C ILE A 215 19.75 -2.32 -7.82
N ALA A 216 21.06 -2.04 -7.85
CA ALA A 216 21.60 -0.84 -8.45
C ALA A 216 21.68 -1.00 -9.98
N TRP A 217 21.23 0.03 -10.70
CA TRP A 217 21.36 0.12 -12.14
C TRP A 217 22.14 1.37 -12.53
N HIS A 218 23.21 1.19 -13.32
CA HIS A 218 24.08 2.25 -13.80
C HIS A 218 23.89 2.43 -15.31
N ALA A 219 23.33 3.57 -15.72
CA ALA A 219 22.87 3.83 -17.08
C ALA A 219 23.69 4.89 -17.84
N GLY A 220 24.91 5.20 -17.39
CA GLY A 220 25.70 6.33 -17.94
C GLY A 220 26.02 6.25 -19.44
N HIS A 221 26.01 5.04 -20.01
CA HIS A 221 26.22 4.80 -21.45
C HIS A 221 24.96 5.03 -22.31
N LEU A 222 23.79 5.21 -21.68
CA LEU A 222 22.52 5.42 -22.37
C LEU A 222 22.22 6.93 -22.52
N PRO A 223 21.41 7.34 -23.53
CA PRO A 223 20.96 8.72 -23.66
C PRO A 223 19.97 9.11 -22.54
N SER A 224 19.90 10.41 -22.20
CA SER A 224 18.84 10.91 -21.33
C SER A 224 17.47 10.61 -21.93
N GLY A 225 16.49 10.26 -21.09
CA GLY A 225 15.17 9.88 -21.58
C GLY A 225 14.33 9.08 -20.59
N THR A 226 13.18 8.63 -21.08
CA THR A 226 12.26 7.79 -20.31
C THR A 226 12.57 6.31 -20.56
N TYR A 227 12.63 5.56 -19.48
CA TYR A 227 12.80 4.11 -19.46
C TYR A 227 11.70 3.47 -18.63
N PHE A 228 11.47 2.17 -18.82
CA PHE A 228 10.51 1.39 -18.05
C PHE A 228 11.21 0.19 -17.43
N VAL A 229 11.07 0.02 -16.12
CA VAL A 229 11.43 -1.23 -15.44
C VAL A 229 10.18 -2.09 -15.35
N GLN A 230 10.28 -3.34 -15.80
CA GLN A 230 9.25 -4.35 -15.61
C GLN A 230 9.79 -5.46 -14.73
N MET A 231 9.01 -5.80 -13.72
CA MET A 231 9.18 -7.01 -12.92
C MET A 231 8.16 -8.05 -13.35
N LYS A 232 8.61 -9.29 -13.47
CA LYS A 232 7.76 -10.48 -13.55
C LYS A 232 8.20 -11.50 -12.51
N SER A 233 7.29 -11.97 -11.68
CA SER A 233 7.52 -12.93 -10.60
C SER A 233 6.31 -13.86 -10.47
N GLY A 234 6.40 -15.09 -10.99
CA GLY A 234 5.24 -15.96 -11.15
C GLY A 234 4.15 -15.29 -12.02
N ASP A 235 2.97 -15.09 -11.44
CA ASP A 235 1.81 -14.45 -12.07
C ASP A 235 1.83 -12.91 -11.94
N PHE A 236 2.70 -12.38 -11.08
CA PHE A 236 2.85 -10.94 -10.89
C PHE A 236 3.62 -10.31 -12.04
N VAL A 237 3.05 -9.28 -12.67
CA VAL A 237 3.74 -8.42 -13.64
C VAL A 237 3.45 -6.96 -13.29
N LYS A 238 4.50 -6.17 -13.11
CA LYS A 238 4.38 -4.72 -12.85
C LYS A 238 5.44 -3.96 -13.61
N THR A 239 5.03 -2.84 -14.20
CA THR A 239 5.93 -1.92 -14.92
C THR A 239 5.92 -0.56 -14.22
N ARG A 240 7.08 0.07 -14.06
CA ARG A 240 7.23 1.45 -13.58
C ARG A 240 8.11 2.29 -14.51
N LYS A 241 7.75 3.57 -14.64
CA LYS A 241 8.47 4.58 -15.43
C LYS A 241 9.67 5.12 -14.63
N MET A 242 10.80 5.29 -15.30
CA MET A 242 12.03 5.87 -14.77
C MET A 242 12.53 6.97 -15.72
N VAL A 243 13.14 8.03 -15.19
CA VAL A 243 13.68 9.14 -15.97
C VAL A 243 15.19 9.27 -15.74
N LEU A 244 15.99 9.07 -16.79
CA LEU A 244 17.42 9.30 -16.78
C LEU A 244 17.70 10.75 -17.23
N LEU A 245 18.41 11.50 -16.39
CA LEU A 245 18.94 12.82 -16.70
C LEU A 245 20.48 12.75 -16.77
N LYS A 246 21.07 13.59 -17.62
CA LYS A 246 22.51 13.83 -17.67
C LYS A 246 22.79 15.24 -17.23
#